data_AF-A0A954I0S5-F1
#
_entry.id   AF-A0A954I0S5-F1
#
_cell.length_a   1.000
_cell.length_b   1.000
_cell.length_c   1.000
_cell.angle_alpha   90.00
_cell.angle_beta   90.00
_cell.angle_gamma   90.00
#
_symmetry.space_group_name_H-M   'P 1'
#
loop_
_entity.id
_entity.type
_entity.pdbx_description
1 polymer ?
#
loop_
_entity_poly.entity_id
_entity_poly.type
_entity_poly.pdbx_seq_one_letter_code
_entity_poly.pdbx_strand_id
1 'polypeptide(L)' 'MPRHIGLGLLLSTLTPGSLWAHAGHGVTEGDSLFHYVFEPVHFVPVVVLAAAIGVPLLIRYWKRNRR' A
#
# COMPACT_ATOMS: atom_id res chain seq x y z
N MET A 1 15.10 24.54 12.12
CA MET A 1 14.74 23.83 10.87
C MET A 1 13.23 23.88 10.72
N PRO A 2 12.68 24.39 9.60
CA PRO A 2 11.23 24.58 9.46
C PRO A 2 10.52 23.22 9.48
N ARG A 3 9.63 23.01 10.46
CA ARG A 3 8.91 21.74 10.71
C ARG A 3 7.96 21.35 9.55
N HIS A 4 7.82 22.24 8.58
CA HIS A 4 6.93 22.13 7.42
C HIS A 4 7.62 21.41 6.24
N ILE A 5 8.95 21.39 6.20
CA ILE A 5 9.71 20.73 5.12
C ILE A 5 9.46 19.21 5.15
N GLY A 6 9.42 18.60 6.34
CA GLY A 6 9.16 17.17 6.48
C GLY A 6 7.78 16.76 6.01
N LEU A 7 6.75 17.57 6.28
CA LEU A 7 5.38 17.30 5.84
C LEU A 7 5.24 17.50 4.32
N GLY A 8 5.87 18.55 3.75
CA GLY A 8 5.87 18.77 2.31
C GLY A 8 6.56 17.64 1.54
N LEU A 9 7.68 17.13 2.05
CA LEU A 9 8.36 15.97 1.47
C LEU A 9 7.52 14.69 1.56
N LEU A 10 6.88 14.43 2.71
CA LEU A 10 6.00 13.28 2.90
C LEU A 10 4.79 13.32 1.95
N LEU A 11 4.20 14.50 1.76
CA LEU A 11 3.10 14.71 0.82
C LEU A 11 3.56 14.57 -0.64
N SER A 12 4.80 14.99 -0.97
CA SER A 12 5.35 14.83 -2.32
C SER A 12 5.57 13.35 -2.69
N THR A 13 5.87 12.47 -1.72
CA THR A 13 5.94 11.01 -1.93
C THR A 13 4.58 10.33 -2.03
N LEU A 14 3.50 11.02 -1.65
CA LEU A 14 2.11 10.57 -1.80
C LEU A 14 1.48 11.08 -3.11
N THR A 15 2.20 11.88 -3.90
CA THR A 15 1.78 12.34 -5.22
C THR A 15 1.74 11.13 -6.17
N PRO A 16 0.65 10.94 -6.93
CA PRO A 16 0.16 9.62 -7.25
C PRO A 16 0.86 9.05 -8.48
N GLY A 17 0.98 7.72 -8.53
CA GLY A 17 1.34 6.97 -9.74
C GLY A 17 0.47 7.27 -10.97
N SER A 18 -0.58 8.09 -10.83
CA SER A 18 -1.37 8.66 -11.94
C SER A 18 -0.57 9.64 -12.81
N LEU A 19 0.51 10.26 -12.32
CA LEU A 19 1.43 11.04 -13.17
C LEU A 19 2.25 10.15 -14.12
N TRP A 20 2.31 8.84 -13.85
CA TRP A 20 2.90 7.84 -14.74
C TRP A 20 1.85 7.10 -15.58
N ALA A 21 0.55 7.33 -15.32
CA ALA A 21 -0.54 6.84 -16.16
C ALA A 21 -0.76 7.80 -17.34
N HIS A 22 0.21 7.84 -18.27
CA HIS A 22 -0.02 8.48 -19.56
C HIS A 22 -1.03 7.62 -20.34
N ALA A 23 -2.05 8.26 -20.94
CA ALA A 23 -3.04 7.60 -21.77
C ALA A 23 -2.39 7.14 -23.09
N GLY A 24 -1.81 5.96 -23.08
CA GLY A 24 -1.19 5.31 -24.24
C GLY A 24 -1.54 3.82 -24.26
N HIS A 25 -2.63 3.50 -24.96
CA HIS A 25 -2.99 2.18 -25.49
C HIS A 25 -3.49 1.10 -24.50
N GLY A 26 -4.77 1.21 -24.13
CA GLY A 26 -5.77 0.30 -24.72
C GLY A 26 -5.76 -1.18 -24.34
N VAL A 27 -5.27 -1.57 -23.17
CA VAL A 27 -5.51 -2.93 -22.66
C VAL A 27 -6.02 -2.88 -21.23
N THR A 28 -7.35 -2.87 -21.08
CA THR A 28 -8.02 -3.37 -19.88
C THR A 28 -8.21 -4.87 -20.04
N GLU A 29 -7.14 -5.65 -20.00
CA GLU A 29 -7.26 -7.10 -19.76
C GLU A 29 -6.89 -7.34 -18.30
N GLY A 30 -7.76 -6.94 -17.38
CA GLY A 30 -7.36 -6.88 -15.98
C GLY A 30 -8.41 -6.61 -14.91
N ASP A 31 -9.70 -6.40 -15.21
CA ASP A 31 -10.72 -6.24 -14.16
C ASP A 31 -11.12 -7.58 -13.51
N SER A 32 -10.15 -8.47 -13.31
CA SER A 32 -10.33 -9.73 -12.61
C SER A 32 -9.63 -9.67 -11.26
N LEU A 33 -10.19 -10.33 -10.24
CA LEU A 33 -9.55 -10.49 -8.93
C LEU A 33 -8.12 -11.04 -9.05
N PHE A 34 -7.86 -11.84 -10.09
CA PHE A 34 -6.57 -12.44 -10.36
C PHE A 34 -5.51 -11.39 -10.71
N HIS A 35 -5.85 -10.39 -11.53
CA HIS A 35 -4.96 -9.27 -11.85
C HIS A 35 -4.54 -8.51 -10.58
N TYR A 36 -5.50 -8.17 -9.72
CA TYR A 36 -5.21 -7.47 -8.45
C TYR A 36 -4.34 -8.27 -7.46
N VAL A 37 -4.44 -9.59 -7.46
CA VAL A 37 -3.68 -10.44 -6.52
C VAL A 37 -2.29 -10.77 -7.07
N PHE A 38 -2.17 -10.99 -8.38
CA PHE A 38 -0.93 -11.51 -8.98
C PHE A 38 -0.09 -10.44 -9.68
N GLU A 39 -0.62 -9.23 -9.89
CA GLU A 39 0.21 -8.15 -10.38
C GLU A 39 1.13 -7.60 -9.29
N PRO A 40 2.45 -7.49 -9.57
CA PRO A 40 3.43 -7.02 -8.60
C PRO A 40 3.09 -5.64 -8.00
N VAL A 41 2.46 -4.77 -8.80
CA VAL A 41 2.11 -3.41 -8.38
C VAL A 41 0.98 -3.37 -7.34
N HIS A 42 0.08 -4.35 -7.35
CA HIS A 42 -1.07 -4.44 -6.44
C HIS A 42 -0.80 -5.36 -5.25
N PHE A 43 0.04 -6.39 -5.41
CA PHE A 43 0.37 -7.34 -4.36
C PHE A 43 1.12 -6.70 -3.18
N VAL A 44 2.11 -5.85 -3.48
CA VAL A 44 2.96 -5.23 -2.44
C VAL A 44 2.16 -4.36 -1.46
N PRO A 45 1.31 -3.41 -1.91
CA PRO A 45 0.44 -2.65 -1.01
C PRO A 45 -0.47 -3.52 -0.14
N VAL A 46 -1.06 -4.58 -0.70
CA VAL A 46 -1.98 -5.48 0.02
C VAL A 46 -1.25 -6.24 1.13
N VAL A 47 -0.07 -6.79 0.85
CA VAL A 47 0.74 -7.52 1.86
C VAL A 47 1.19 -6.58 2.97
N VAL A 48 1.63 -5.36 2.63
CA VAL A 48 2.05 -4.37 3.63
C VAL A 48 0.87 -3.98 4.54
N LEU A 49 -0.31 -3.74 3.97
CA LEU A 49 -1.51 -3.41 4.74
C LEU A 49 -1.94 -4.59 5.64
N ALA A 50 -1.93 -5.81 5.11
CA ALA A 50 -2.27 -7.02 5.87
C ALA A 50 -1.30 -7.24 7.05
N ALA A 51 0.01 -7.05 6.83
CA ALA A 51 1.00 -7.15 7.89
C ALA A 51 0.84 -6.04 8.94
N ALA A 52 0.60 -4.79 8.52
CA ALA A 52 0.43 -3.66 9.42
C ALA A 52 -0.77 -3.84 10.37
N ILE A 53 -1.84 -4.51 9.94
CA ILE A 53 -3.02 -4.78 10.78
C ILE A 53 -2.85 -6.11 11.54
N GLY A 54 -2.43 -7.17 10.84
CA GLY A 54 -2.39 -8.52 11.38
C GLY A 54 -1.32 -8.71 12.46
N VAL A 55 -0.12 -8.16 12.27
CA VAL A 55 1.00 -8.34 13.22
C VAL A 55 0.68 -7.75 14.60
N PRO A 56 0.18 -6.49 14.73
CA PRO A 56 -0.20 -5.95 16.03
C PRO A 56 -1.32 -6.74 16.71
N LEU A 57 -2.32 -7.20 15.95
CA LEU A 57 -3.41 -8.01 16.50
C LEU A 57 -2.91 -9.37 17.00
N LEU A 58 -2.05 -10.03 16.23
CA LEU A 58 -1.43 -11.29 16.62
C LEU A 58 -0.59 -11.14 17.89
N ILE A 59 0.21 -10.07 17.98
CA ILE A 59 1.00 -9.75 19.18
C ILE A 59 0.08 -9.52 20.39
N ARG A 60 -1.01 -8.75 20.21
CA ARG A 60 -1.99 -8.50 21.29
C ARG A 60 -2.67 -9.77 21.76
N TYR A 61 -3.09 -10.63 20.83
CA TYR A 61 -3.70 -11.92 21.14
C TYR A 61 -2.73 -12.82 21.92
N TRP A 62 -1.48 -12.94 21.45
CA TRP A 62 -0.44 -13.71 22.13
C TRP A 62 -0.14 -13.19 23.54
N LYS A 63 -0.06 -11.87 23.72
CA LYS A 63 0.16 -11.25 25.04
C LYS A 63 -1.01 -11.50 26.00
N ARG A 64 -2.25 -11.50 25.50
CA ARG A 64 -3.44 -11.77 26.31
C ARG A 64 -3.51 -13.23 26.73
N ASN A 65 -3.12 -14.16 25.87
CA ASN A 65 -3.20 -15.60 26.13
C ASN A 65 -2.03 -16.16 26.96
N ARG A 66 -0.96 -15.37 27.18
CA ARG A 66 0.17 -15.70 28.07
C ARG A 66 0.04 -15.11 29.49
N ARG A 67 -1.04 -14.41 29.78
CA ARG A 67 -1.41 -13.98 31.15
C ARG A 67 -2.49 -14.92 31.67
#